data_AF-A0AAT9GN79-F1
#
_entry.id   AF-A0AAT9GN79-F1
#
_cell.length_a   1.000
_cell.length_b   1.000
_cell.length_c   1.000
_cell.angle_alpha   90.00
_cell.angle_beta   90.00
_cell.angle_gamma   90.00
#
_symmetry.space_group_name_H-M   'P 1'
#
loop_
_entity.id
_entity.type
_entity.pdbx_description
1 polymer ?
#
loop_
_entity_poly.entity_id
_entity_poly.type
_entity_poly.pdbx_seq_one_letter_code
_entity_poly.pdbx_strand_id
1 'polypeptide(L)'
;MKVCPRCGYENPDNTEFCLKCYYPLFVQSVPSNKTNTNNKKICPRCGHENPPDALFCEKCHYPLFQIRETSIEEPVMEKLKKEELKITVFNYLLISSIFYIISMLGFSFFPHYMSIVNLISTIFLSLSIHDSKVKWYYYLVNLSPLGIFLLSINPMVGYFIFSLGGVIISDYIRVLYVLEKDEIFRIAGLILIIGYIGGLLFIILYDMIIPGFLVLIMESIRRIREGKKKKEISLPS
;
A
#
# COMPACT_ATOMS: atom_id res chain seq x y z
N MET A 1 -19.42 30.12 16.43
CA MET A 1 -19.92 28.74 16.34
C MET A 1 -21.23 28.74 15.58
N LYS A 2 -21.52 27.69 14.80
CA LYS A 2 -22.75 27.56 14.01
C LYS A 2 -23.52 26.29 14.33
N VAL A 3 -24.80 26.46 14.64
CA VAL A 3 -25.70 25.35 14.93
C VAL A 3 -26.20 24.75 13.61
N CYS A 4 -26.12 23.43 13.48
CA CYS A 4 -26.64 22.73 12.31
C CYS A 4 -28.18 22.84 12.28
N PRO A 5 -28.79 23.41 11.24
CA PRO A 5 -30.25 23.58 11.16
C PRO A 5 -30.99 22.24 11.05
N ARG A 6 -30.32 21.17 10.62
CA ARG A 6 -30.92 19.83 10.48
C ARG A 6 -30.94 19.05 11.79
N CYS A 7 -29.91 19.16 12.63
CA CYS A 7 -29.75 18.27 13.79
C CYS A 7 -29.44 18.98 15.11
N GLY A 8 -29.37 20.31 15.11
CA GLY A 8 -29.10 21.11 16.31
C GLY A 8 -27.67 21.01 16.85
N TYR A 9 -26.77 20.27 16.20
CA TYR A 9 -25.39 20.11 16.66
C TYR A 9 -24.59 21.40 16.47
N GLU A 10 -23.82 21.81 17.47
CA GLU A 10 -22.91 22.96 17.41
C GLU A 10 -21.64 22.60 16.65
N ASN A 11 -21.32 23.37 15.61
CA ASN A 11 -20.13 23.16 14.78
C ASN A 11 -19.21 24.40 14.85
N PRO A 12 -17.89 24.22 14.73
CA PRO A 12 -16.96 25.33 14.52
C PRO A 12 -17.30 26.15 13.27
N ASP A 13 -17.02 27.45 13.26
CA ASP A 13 -17.44 28.36 12.17
C ASP A 13 -16.86 27.98 10.80
N ASN A 14 -15.66 27.41 10.79
CA ASN A 14 -14.93 26.97 9.60
C ASN A 14 -15.40 25.63 9.00
N THR A 15 -16.38 24.95 9.58
CA THR A 15 -16.82 23.63 9.09
C THR A 15 -17.78 23.73 7.91
N GLU A 16 -17.42 23.25 6.73
CA GLU A 16 -18.34 23.31 5.57
C GLU A 16 -19.55 22.38 5.71
N PHE A 17 -19.42 21.32 6.50
CA PHE A 17 -20.46 20.33 6.76
C PHE A 17 -20.59 20.08 8.26
N CYS A 18 -21.80 19.72 8.69
CA CYS A 18 -22.05 19.35 10.08
C CYS A 18 -21.30 18.07 10.43
N LEU A 19 -20.53 18.10 11.53
CA LEU A 19 -19.73 16.98 11.99
C LEU A 19 -20.57 15.77 12.46
N LYS A 20 -21.86 15.99 12.78
CA LYS A 20 -22.76 14.95 13.27
C LYS A 20 -23.61 14.30 12.19
N CYS A 21 -24.13 15.09 11.24
CA CYS A 21 -25.08 14.60 10.24
C CYS A 21 -24.69 14.89 8.79
N TYR A 22 -23.48 15.42 8.56
CA TYR A 22 -22.91 15.77 7.26
C TYR A 22 -23.75 16.75 6.44
N TYR A 23 -24.65 17.48 7.10
CA TYR A 23 -25.46 18.49 6.46
C TYR A 23 -24.60 19.71 6.09
N PRO A 24 -24.66 20.24 4.85
CA PRO A 24 -23.86 21.40 4.44
C PRO A 24 -24.22 22.66 5.26
N LEU A 25 -23.20 23.39 5.71
CA LEU A 25 -23.29 24.57 6.57
C LEU A 25 -22.74 25.84 5.90
N PHE A 26 -22.52 25.82 4.59
CA PHE A 26 -22.12 27.00 3.82
C PHE A 26 -23.35 27.71 3.25
N VAL A 27 -23.38 29.03 3.41
CA VAL A 27 -24.35 29.91 2.76
C VAL A 27 -23.52 30.93 1.97
N GLN A 28 -23.47 30.80 0.66
CA GLN A 28 -23.10 31.93 -0.20
C GLN A 28 -24.39 32.51 -0.74
N SER A 29 -24.67 33.77 -0.37
CA SER A 29 -25.64 34.60 -1.06
C SER A 29 -25.22 34.68 -2.53
N VAL A 30 -25.97 34.03 -3.41
CA VAL A 30 -25.81 34.23 -4.85
C VAL A 30 -26.05 35.72 -5.11
N PRO A 31 -25.17 36.45 -5.82
CA PRO A 31 -25.47 37.81 -6.23
C PRO A 31 -26.76 37.78 -7.02
N SER A 32 -27.74 38.53 -6.52
CA SER A 32 -29.07 38.66 -7.08
C SER A 32 -28.98 39.32 -8.45
N ASN A 33 -28.72 38.54 -9.51
CA ASN A 33 -29.05 38.97 -10.85
C ASN A 33 -30.58 38.96 -10.95
N LYS A 34 -31.12 40.18 -10.88
CA LYS A 34 -32.52 40.53 -11.11
C LYS A 34 -33.11 39.73 -12.27
N THR A 35 -33.98 38.77 -11.97
CA THR A 35 -35.10 38.40 -12.86
C THR A 35 -36.29 37.95 -12.02
N ASN A 36 -37.32 38.80 -12.03
CA ASN A 36 -38.74 38.50 -11.80
C ASN A 36 -39.15 37.93 -10.43
N THR A 37 -39.60 38.86 -9.58
CA THR A 37 -40.54 38.61 -8.47
C THR A 37 -41.77 37.89 -9.00
N ASN A 38 -41.94 36.59 -8.68
CA ASN A 38 -43.21 35.88 -8.43
C ASN A 38 -43.12 34.33 -8.49
N ASN A 39 -41.97 33.72 -8.80
CA ASN A 39 -41.87 32.25 -8.82
C ASN A 39 -41.46 31.68 -7.45
N LYS A 40 -42.42 31.04 -6.77
CA LYS A 40 -42.20 30.22 -5.58
C LYS A 40 -41.25 29.05 -5.90
N LYS A 41 -40.38 28.69 -4.96
CA LYS A 41 -39.48 27.54 -5.07
C LYS A 41 -40.13 26.28 -4.47
N ILE A 42 -40.39 25.28 -5.30
CA ILE A 42 -40.87 23.98 -4.82
C ILE A 42 -39.67 23.16 -4.33
N CYS A 43 -39.73 22.69 -3.08
CA CYS A 43 -38.71 21.83 -2.52
C CYS A 43 -38.69 20.47 -3.26
N PRO A 44 -37.56 20.06 -3.86
CA PRO A 44 -37.50 18.79 -4.60
C PRO A 44 -37.64 17.56 -3.70
N ARG A 45 -37.38 17.71 -2.40
CA ARG A 45 -37.45 16.60 -1.44
C ARG A 45 -38.83 16.36 -0.86
N CYS A 46 -39.62 17.42 -0.63
CA CYS A 46 -40.89 17.31 0.09
C CYS A 46 -42.08 17.99 -0.60
N GLY A 47 -41.86 18.64 -1.75
CA GLY A 47 -42.90 19.31 -2.54
C GLY A 47 -43.42 20.62 -1.93
N HIS A 48 -42.91 21.08 -0.79
CA HIS A 48 -43.38 22.31 -0.17
C HIS A 48 -42.99 23.55 -0.99
N GLU A 49 -43.90 24.49 -1.16
CA GLU A 49 -43.65 25.79 -1.78
C GLU A 49 -42.94 26.72 -0.79
N ASN A 50 -41.83 27.31 -1.20
CA ASN A 50 -41.03 28.23 -0.39
C ASN A 50 -40.90 29.57 -1.11
N PRO A 51 -40.68 30.67 -0.39
CA PRO A 51 -40.45 31.98 -1.00
C PRO A 51 -39.20 31.97 -1.90
N PRO A 52 -39.13 32.88 -2.89
CA PRO A 52 -38.08 32.86 -3.92
C PRO A 52 -36.66 33.06 -3.37
N ASP A 53 -36.53 33.74 -2.23
CA ASP A 53 -35.29 34.00 -1.50
C ASP A 53 -34.96 32.92 -0.46
N ALA A 54 -35.82 31.91 -0.26
CA ALA A 54 -35.56 30.82 0.67
C ALA A 54 -34.29 30.05 0.28
N LEU A 55 -33.33 30.01 1.20
CA LEU A 55 -32.10 29.21 1.10
C LEU A 55 -32.32 27.76 1.53
N PHE A 56 -33.30 27.53 2.40
CA PHE A 56 -33.66 26.22 2.93
C PHE A 56 -35.18 26.06 2.88
N CYS A 57 -35.65 24.83 2.74
CA CYS A 57 -37.07 24.54 2.80
C CYS A 57 -37.61 24.72 4.22
N GLU A 58 -38.66 25.51 4.39
CA GLU A 58 -39.28 25.79 5.70
C GLU A 58 -39.88 24.54 6.35
N LYS A 59 -40.29 23.55 5.56
CA LYS A 59 -40.91 22.31 6.06
C LYS A 59 -39.90 21.23 6.43
N CYS A 60 -38.92 20.96 5.57
CA CYS A 60 -38.02 19.81 5.73
C CYS A 60 -36.54 20.17 5.84
N HIS A 61 -36.23 21.47 5.87
CA HIS A 61 -34.87 22.02 5.97
C HIS A 61 -33.94 21.51 4.86
N TYR A 62 -34.47 21.15 3.69
CA TYR A 62 -33.65 20.79 2.54
C TYR A 62 -33.04 22.06 1.91
N PRO A 63 -31.74 22.09 1.57
CA PRO A 63 -31.13 23.25 0.92
C PRO A 63 -31.74 23.48 -0.46
N LEU A 64 -32.17 24.71 -0.74
CA LEU A 64 -32.80 25.12 -2.01
C LEU A 64 -31.83 25.92 -2.91
N PHE A 65 -30.57 26.05 -2.49
CA PHE A 65 -29.48 26.51 -3.34
C PHE A 65 -28.85 25.33 -4.06
N GLN A 66 -28.30 25.59 -5.26
CA GLN A 66 -27.37 24.64 -5.86
C GLN A 66 -26.14 24.55 -4.94
N ILE A 67 -25.91 23.36 -4.39
CA ILE A 67 -24.57 23.00 -3.96
C ILE A 67 -23.75 23.13 -5.24
N ARG A 68 -22.93 24.19 -5.35
CA ARG A 68 -21.83 24.12 -6.31
C ARG A 68 -21.11 22.85 -5.91
N GLU A 69 -21.01 21.89 -6.84
CA GLU A 69 -19.89 20.96 -6.76
C GLU A 69 -18.71 21.86 -6.48
N THR A 70 -18.16 21.77 -5.26
CA THR A 70 -16.83 22.28 -5.05
C THR A 70 -16.08 21.56 -6.14
N SER A 71 -15.72 22.27 -7.20
CA SER A 71 -14.74 21.78 -8.14
C SER A 71 -13.63 21.37 -7.20
N ILE A 72 -13.48 20.06 -7.03
CA ILE A 72 -12.22 19.52 -6.58
C ILE A 72 -11.30 20.12 -7.62
N GLU A 73 -10.66 21.24 -7.28
CA GLU A 73 -9.62 21.78 -8.12
C GLU A 73 -8.75 20.56 -8.42
N GLU A 74 -8.29 20.47 -9.65
CA GLU A 74 -7.61 19.29 -10.11
C GLU A 74 -6.23 19.02 -9.45
N PRO A 75 -5.65 19.71 -8.42
CA PRO A 75 -4.33 19.29 -7.97
C PRO A 75 -4.33 18.14 -6.95
N VAL A 76 -5.46 17.55 -6.56
CA VAL A 76 -5.44 16.38 -5.64
C VAL A 76 -5.30 15.05 -6.39
N MET A 77 -5.97 14.90 -7.53
CA MET A 77 -5.91 13.64 -8.31
C MET A 77 -4.59 13.50 -9.07
N GLU A 78 -3.94 14.61 -9.45
CA GLU A 78 -2.59 14.58 -10.04
C GLU A 78 -1.51 14.14 -9.05
N LYS A 79 -1.78 14.21 -7.73
CA LYS A 79 -0.82 13.83 -6.68
C LYS A 79 -0.92 12.39 -6.20
N LEU A 80 -1.86 11.60 -6.70
CA LEU A 80 -1.88 10.14 -6.51
C LEU A 80 -1.34 9.42 -7.76
N LYS A 81 -0.19 9.88 -8.28
CA LYS A 81 0.64 9.01 -9.08
C LYS A 81 1.08 7.87 -8.17
N LYS A 82 0.42 6.71 -8.28
CA LYS A 82 0.90 5.45 -7.69
C LYS A 82 2.36 5.33 -8.16
N GLU A 83 3.33 5.60 -7.29
CA GLU A 83 4.74 5.39 -7.62
C GLU A 83 4.90 3.89 -7.86
N GLU A 84 4.69 3.45 -9.11
CA GLU A 84 4.94 2.07 -9.52
C GLU A 84 6.41 1.75 -9.18
N LEU A 85 6.65 0.55 -8.65
CA LEU A 85 8.01 0.14 -8.34
C LEU A 85 8.88 0.13 -9.60
N LYS A 86 10.13 0.58 -9.46
CA LYS A 86 11.09 0.53 -10.55
C LYS A 86 11.39 -0.92 -10.94
N ILE A 87 11.63 -1.13 -12.23
CA ILE A 87 12.06 -2.44 -12.76
C ILE A 87 13.32 -2.96 -12.05
N THR A 88 14.20 -2.06 -11.58
CA THR A 88 15.41 -2.41 -10.82
C THR A 88 15.10 -3.20 -9.55
N VAL A 89 13.99 -2.89 -8.86
CA VAL A 89 13.58 -3.61 -7.66
C VAL A 89 13.33 -5.10 -7.97
N PHE A 90 12.63 -5.38 -9.06
CA PHE A 90 12.34 -6.76 -9.49
C PHE A 90 13.60 -7.48 -9.99
N ASN A 91 14.57 -6.79 -10.60
CA ASN A 91 15.86 -7.38 -10.95
C ASN A 91 16.63 -7.82 -9.69
N TYR A 92 16.70 -6.95 -8.67
CA TYR A 92 17.35 -7.27 -7.41
C TYR A 92 16.63 -8.41 -6.68
N LEU A 93 15.29 -8.41 -6.69
CA LEU A 93 14.49 -9.47 -6.09
C LEU A 93 14.69 -10.82 -6.79
N LEU A 94 14.77 -10.82 -8.14
CA LEU A 94 15.06 -12.00 -8.94
C LEU A 94 16.42 -12.60 -8.57
N ILE A 95 17.47 -11.77 -8.59
CA ILE A 95 18.84 -12.23 -8.29
C ILE A 95 18.90 -12.75 -6.86
N SER A 96 18.40 -12.00 -5.88
CA SER A 96 18.35 -12.44 -4.48
C SER A 96 17.62 -13.79 -4.33
N SER A 97 16.46 -13.95 -4.95
CA SER A 97 15.68 -15.20 -4.83
C SER A 97 16.44 -16.41 -5.38
N ILE A 98 17.19 -16.24 -6.48
CA ILE A 98 18.04 -17.30 -7.05
C ILE A 98 19.17 -17.66 -6.07
N PHE A 99 19.89 -16.67 -5.54
CA PHE A 99 20.98 -16.91 -4.58
C PHE A 99 20.48 -17.53 -3.27
N TYR A 100 19.28 -17.17 -2.79
CA TYR A 100 18.67 -17.84 -1.64
C TYR A 100 18.39 -19.32 -1.90
N ILE A 101 17.82 -19.67 -3.06
CA ILE A 101 17.57 -21.08 -3.40
C ILE A 101 18.89 -21.85 -3.51
N ILE A 102 19.90 -21.28 -4.17
CA ILE A 102 21.23 -21.89 -4.27
C ILE A 102 21.83 -22.10 -2.86
N SER A 103 21.73 -21.08 -2.01
CA SER A 103 22.20 -21.13 -0.62
C SER A 103 21.50 -22.26 0.16
N MET A 104 20.19 -22.44 0.02
CA MET A 104 19.43 -23.46 0.74
C MET A 104 19.75 -24.87 0.23
N LEU A 105 19.75 -25.08 -1.09
CA LEU A 105 20.03 -26.40 -1.69
C LEU A 105 21.47 -26.85 -1.43
N GLY A 106 22.42 -25.91 -1.42
CA GLY A 106 23.82 -26.21 -1.20
C GLY A 106 24.22 -26.36 0.26
N PHE A 107 23.36 -25.95 1.21
CA PHE A 107 23.71 -25.86 2.63
C PHE A 107 24.13 -27.22 3.20
N SER A 108 23.44 -28.28 2.80
CA SER A 108 23.72 -29.66 3.22
C SER A 108 25.10 -30.19 2.81
N PHE A 109 25.70 -29.61 1.77
CA PHE A 109 26.98 -30.06 1.22
C PHE A 109 28.15 -29.16 1.62
N PHE A 110 27.94 -27.83 1.64
CA PHE A 110 29.01 -26.84 1.74
C PHE A 110 28.62 -25.64 2.63
N PRO A 111 28.36 -25.84 3.93
CA PRO A 111 27.71 -24.83 4.79
C PRO A 111 28.47 -23.49 4.88
N HIS A 112 29.80 -23.51 5.00
CA HIS A 112 30.62 -22.28 5.06
C HIS A 112 30.61 -21.47 3.76
N TYR A 113 30.55 -22.13 2.61
CA TYR A 113 30.43 -21.43 1.32
C TYR A 113 29.02 -20.88 1.15
N MET A 114 28.01 -21.61 1.63
CA MET A 114 26.62 -21.18 1.51
C MET A 114 26.27 -19.98 2.38
N SER A 115 26.95 -19.75 3.52
CA SER A 115 26.80 -18.48 4.25
C SER A 115 27.27 -17.28 3.41
N ILE A 116 28.31 -17.45 2.59
CA ILE A 116 28.79 -16.41 1.66
C ILE A 116 27.76 -16.19 0.54
N VAL A 117 27.21 -17.26 -0.02
CA VAL A 117 26.13 -17.19 -1.02
C VAL A 117 24.89 -16.47 -0.44
N ASN A 118 24.55 -16.75 0.82
CA ASN A 118 23.45 -16.06 1.51
C ASN A 118 23.72 -14.57 1.70
N LEU A 119 24.96 -14.20 2.06
CA LEU A 119 25.37 -12.80 2.17
C LEU A 119 25.24 -12.06 0.83
N ILE A 120 25.63 -12.69 -0.28
CA ILE A 120 25.43 -12.13 -1.63
C ILE A 120 23.93 -11.90 -1.87
N SER A 121 23.09 -12.87 -1.50
CA SER A 121 21.64 -12.74 -1.61
C SER A 121 21.09 -11.55 -0.83
N THR A 122 21.50 -11.37 0.43
CA THR A 122 21.00 -10.27 1.27
C THR A 122 21.50 -8.91 0.81
N ILE A 123 22.65 -8.82 0.15
CA ILE A 123 23.12 -7.59 -0.51
C ILE A 123 22.14 -7.20 -1.62
N PHE A 124 21.78 -8.13 -2.52
CA PHE A 124 20.79 -7.84 -3.57
C PHE A 124 19.42 -7.50 -2.98
N LEU A 125 18.99 -8.22 -1.94
CA LEU A 125 17.74 -7.87 -1.25
C LEU A 125 17.79 -6.48 -0.61
N SER A 126 18.94 -6.08 -0.06
CA SER A 126 19.14 -4.74 0.50
C SER A 126 19.07 -3.65 -0.57
N LEU A 127 19.55 -3.92 -1.80
CA LEU A 127 19.38 -3.03 -2.95
C LEU A 127 17.90 -2.93 -3.37
N SER A 128 17.17 -4.05 -3.33
CA SER A 128 15.71 -4.08 -3.55
C SER A 128 14.97 -3.21 -2.53
N ILE A 129 15.32 -3.35 -1.24
CA ILE A 129 14.77 -2.57 -0.12
C ILE A 129 15.05 -1.08 -0.30
N HIS A 130 16.29 -0.73 -0.67
CA HIS A 130 16.71 0.64 -0.93
C HIS A 130 15.85 1.29 -2.01
N ASP A 131 15.75 0.64 -3.17
CA ASP A 131 15.03 1.17 -4.33
C ASP A 131 13.51 1.21 -4.12
N SER A 132 12.99 0.40 -3.21
CA SER A 132 11.58 0.41 -2.80
C SER A 132 11.25 1.57 -1.84
N LYS A 133 12.24 2.34 -1.36
CA LYS A 133 12.08 3.47 -0.43
C LYS A 133 11.30 3.10 0.85
N VAL A 134 11.46 1.86 1.33
CA VAL A 134 10.80 1.39 2.56
C VAL A 134 11.60 1.78 3.80
N LYS A 135 11.06 1.49 4.99
CA LYS A 135 11.66 1.86 6.28
C LYS A 135 13.03 1.16 6.49
N TRP A 136 13.95 1.85 7.16
CA TRP A 136 15.34 1.39 7.33
C TRP A 136 15.48 0.04 8.05
N TYR A 137 14.56 -0.34 8.94
CA TYR A 137 14.70 -1.58 9.71
C TYR A 137 14.66 -2.84 8.83
N TYR A 138 14.21 -2.76 7.57
CA TYR A 138 14.28 -3.91 6.65
C TYR A 138 15.74 -4.29 6.32
N TYR A 139 16.71 -3.40 6.49
CA TYR A 139 18.13 -3.74 6.37
C TYR A 139 18.61 -4.75 7.43
N LEU A 140 17.84 -4.97 8.50
CA LEU A 140 18.10 -6.04 9.47
C LEU A 140 18.02 -7.44 8.85
N VAL A 141 17.55 -7.57 7.60
CA VAL A 141 17.64 -8.80 6.81
C VAL A 141 19.07 -9.35 6.71
N ASN A 142 20.08 -8.48 6.83
CA ASN A 142 21.50 -8.87 6.85
C ASN A 142 21.90 -9.64 8.12
N LEU A 143 20.99 -9.87 9.06
CA LEU A 143 21.16 -10.84 10.15
C LEU A 143 21.01 -12.30 9.67
N SER A 144 20.31 -12.56 8.55
CA SER A 144 20.13 -13.91 7.99
C SER A 144 21.44 -14.67 7.78
N PRO A 145 22.47 -14.10 7.12
CA PRO A 145 23.74 -14.81 6.88
C PRO A 145 24.49 -15.09 8.17
N LEU A 146 24.37 -14.21 9.18
CA LEU A 146 24.92 -14.45 10.52
C LEU A 146 24.26 -15.67 11.17
N GLY A 147 22.94 -15.82 11.02
CA GLY A 147 22.21 -17.00 11.46
C GLY A 147 22.75 -18.29 10.84
N ILE A 148 22.91 -18.32 9.51
CA ILE A 148 23.47 -19.47 8.79
C ILE A 148 24.89 -19.78 9.22
N PHE A 149 25.74 -18.76 9.36
CA PHE A 149 27.12 -18.93 9.83
C PHE A 149 27.16 -19.58 11.22
N LEU A 150 26.29 -19.12 12.13
CA LEU A 150 26.20 -19.62 13.50
C LEU A 150 25.61 -21.03 13.60
N LEU A 151 24.95 -21.57 12.57
CA LEU A 151 24.45 -22.95 12.57
C LEU A 151 25.55 -23.98 12.84
N SER A 152 26.78 -23.71 12.41
CA SER A 152 27.94 -24.58 12.62
C SER A 152 28.57 -24.48 14.02
N ILE A 153 28.27 -23.40 14.77
CA ILE A 153 28.88 -23.11 16.07
C ILE A 153 27.86 -23.36 17.19
N ASN A 154 26.68 -22.76 17.06
CA ASN A 154 25.55 -22.92 17.97
C ASN A 154 24.25 -22.99 17.15
N PRO A 155 23.78 -24.21 16.84
CA PRO A 155 22.61 -24.42 15.99
C PRO A 155 21.36 -23.68 16.47
N MET A 156 21.08 -23.70 17.78
CA MET A 156 19.90 -23.05 18.35
C MET A 156 19.91 -21.53 18.10
N VAL A 157 21.04 -20.88 18.35
CA VAL A 157 21.21 -19.45 18.09
C VAL A 157 21.17 -19.16 16.58
N GLY A 158 21.79 -20.03 15.77
CA GLY A 158 21.79 -19.91 14.32
C GLY A 158 20.39 -19.96 13.71
N TYR A 159 19.58 -20.98 14.08
CA TYR A 159 18.19 -21.11 13.63
C TYR A 159 17.35 -19.91 14.06
N PHE A 160 17.49 -19.47 15.32
CA PHE A 160 16.77 -18.30 15.82
C PHE A 160 17.06 -17.04 15.01
N ILE A 161 18.34 -16.71 14.80
CA ILE A 161 18.75 -15.52 14.06
C ILE A 161 18.37 -15.63 12.57
N PHE A 162 18.54 -16.80 11.97
CA PHE A 162 18.14 -17.04 10.57
C PHE A 162 16.64 -16.84 10.38
N SER A 163 15.82 -17.42 11.25
CA SER A 163 14.36 -17.26 11.21
C SER A 163 13.93 -15.81 11.47
N LEU A 164 14.58 -15.08 12.37
CA LEU A 164 14.31 -13.64 12.55
C LEU A 164 14.58 -12.84 11.27
N GLY A 165 15.72 -13.09 10.62
CA GLY A 165 16.03 -12.52 9.31
C GLY A 165 14.93 -12.85 8.28
N GLY A 166 14.49 -14.10 8.26
CA GLY A 166 13.42 -14.58 7.40
C GLY A 166 12.05 -13.96 7.63
N VAL A 167 11.68 -13.67 8.88
CA VAL A 167 10.46 -12.92 9.21
C VAL A 167 10.52 -11.52 8.62
N ILE A 168 11.68 -10.84 8.69
CA ILE A 168 11.89 -9.52 8.08
C ILE A 168 11.74 -9.59 6.56
N ILE A 169 12.29 -10.63 5.91
CA ILE A 169 12.10 -10.87 4.46
C ILE A 169 10.62 -11.01 4.15
N SER A 170 9.91 -11.86 4.89
CA SER A 170 8.49 -12.15 4.66
C SER A 170 7.63 -10.89 4.82
N ASP A 171 7.93 -10.07 5.82
CA ASP A 171 7.26 -8.79 6.05
C ASP A 171 7.55 -7.77 4.94
N TYR A 172 8.79 -7.73 4.44
CA TYR A 172 9.14 -6.91 3.28
C TYR A 172 8.35 -7.32 2.03
N ILE A 173 8.21 -8.61 1.76
CA ILE A 173 7.38 -9.10 0.65
C ILE A 173 5.90 -8.70 0.83
N ARG A 174 5.38 -8.71 2.06
CA ARG A 174 4.03 -8.17 2.35
C ARG A 174 3.95 -6.67 2.04
N VAL A 175 5.00 -5.89 2.28
CA VAL A 175 5.03 -4.48 1.86
C VAL A 175 4.97 -4.34 0.34
N LEU A 176 5.70 -5.18 -0.40
CA LEU A 176 5.61 -5.21 -1.86
C LEU A 176 4.18 -5.52 -2.34
N TYR A 177 3.47 -6.43 -1.67
CA TYR A 177 2.04 -6.64 -1.90
C TYR A 177 1.22 -5.36 -1.72
N VAL A 178 1.43 -4.60 -0.63
CA VAL A 178 0.69 -3.35 -0.38
C VAL A 178 0.97 -2.30 -1.45
N LEU A 179 2.21 -2.18 -1.91
CA LEU A 179 2.62 -1.22 -2.94
C LEU A 179 2.06 -1.58 -4.32
N GLU A 180 2.23 -2.82 -4.73
CA GLU A 180 1.84 -3.27 -6.08
C GLU A 180 0.35 -3.63 -6.17
N LYS A 181 -0.26 -4.04 -5.05
CA LYS A 181 -1.59 -4.69 -4.98
C LYS A 181 -1.64 -6.00 -5.76
N ASP A 182 -0.56 -6.79 -5.67
CA ASP A 182 -0.43 -8.07 -6.37
C ASP A 182 -0.46 -9.26 -5.42
N GLU A 183 -1.47 -10.09 -5.61
CA GLU A 183 -1.74 -11.27 -4.79
C GLU A 183 -0.60 -12.29 -4.78
N ILE A 184 0.25 -12.31 -5.81
CA ILE A 184 1.38 -13.22 -5.89
C ILE A 184 2.42 -12.89 -4.81
N PHE A 185 2.66 -11.61 -4.52
CA PHE A 185 3.53 -11.22 -3.40
C PHE A 185 2.93 -11.62 -2.05
N ARG A 186 1.60 -11.51 -1.88
CA ARG A 186 0.93 -11.96 -0.64
C ARG A 186 1.14 -13.45 -0.41
N ILE A 187 0.95 -14.25 -1.45
CA ILE A 187 1.15 -15.71 -1.39
C ILE A 187 2.61 -16.04 -1.08
N ALA A 188 3.56 -15.41 -1.77
CA ALA A 188 4.99 -15.63 -1.52
C ALA A 188 5.38 -15.29 -0.08
N GLY A 189 4.94 -14.13 0.43
CA GLY A 189 5.18 -13.72 1.82
C GLY A 189 4.59 -14.69 2.85
N LEU A 190 3.41 -15.25 2.58
CA LEU A 190 2.78 -16.26 3.44
C LEU A 190 3.53 -17.59 3.45
N ILE A 191 4.02 -18.05 2.28
CA ILE A 191 4.84 -19.27 2.22
C ILE A 191 6.15 -19.09 2.98
N LEU A 192 6.80 -17.94 2.81
CA LEU A 192 8.06 -17.62 3.50
C LEU A 192 7.86 -17.53 5.01
N ILE A 193 6.83 -16.85 5.50
CA ILE A 193 6.61 -16.72 6.95
C ILE A 193 6.33 -18.09 7.58
N ILE A 194 5.56 -18.95 6.90
CA ILE A 194 5.32 -20.34 7.34
C ILE A 194 6.65 -21.10 7.38
N GLY A 195 7.51 -20.95 6.36
CA GLY A 195 8.81 -21.62 6.34
C GLY A 195 9.74 -21.17 7.47
N TYR A 196 9.88 -19.86 7.69
CA TYR A 196 10.81 -19.32 8.68
C TYR A 196 10.34 -19.50 10.12
N ILE A 197 9.05 -19.26 10.41
CA ILE A 197 8.50 -19.46 11.77
C ILE A 197 8.26 -20.94 12.03
N GLY A 198 7.64 -21.64 11.08
CA GLY A 198 7.38 -23.07 11.18
C GLY A 198 8.67 -23.87 11.34
N GLY A 199 9.74 -23.47 10.64
CA GLY A 199 11.07 -24.09 10.75
C GLY A 199 11.64 -24.13 12.18
N LEU A 200 11.33 -23.13 13.02
CA LEU A 200 11.76 -23.11 14.43
C LEU A 200 11.11 -24.21 15.26
N LEU A 201 9.89 -24.62 14.90
CA LEU A 201 9.15 -25.69 15.59
C LEU A 201 9.42 -27.05 14.95
N PHE A 202 9.46 -27.08 13.61
CA PHE A 202 9.61 -28.29 12.81
C PHE A 202 10.59 -28.01 11.66
N ILE A 203 11.80 -28.57 11.76
CA ILE A 203 12.91 -28.31 10.80
C ILE A 203 12.49 -28.54 9.33
N ILE A 204 11.65 -29.55 9.06
CA ILE A 204 11.14 -29.84 7.71
C ILE A 204 10.39 -28.67 7.06
N LEU A 205 9.81 -27.77 7.86
CA LEU A 205 9.11 -26.60 7.33
C LEU A 205 10.08 -25.57 6.73
N TYR A 206 11.37 -25.61 7.02
CA TYR A 206 12.35 -24.78 6.31
C TYR A 206 12.39 -25.06 4.80
N ASP A 207 11.99 -26.25 4.36
CA ASP A 207 11.88 -26.58 2.93
C ASP A 207 10.82 -25.71 2.22
N MET A 208 9.87 -25.13 2.95
CA MET A 208 8.87 -24.21 2.41
C MET A 208 9.46 -22.87 1.98
N ILE A 209 10.68 -22.53 2.40
CA ILE A 209 11.38 -21.33 1.94
C ILE A 209 11.64 -21.38 0.43
N ILE A 210 11.98 -22.57 -0.10
CA ILE A 210 12.28 -22.78 -1.52
C ILE A 210 11.09 -22.40 -2.42
N PRO A 211 9.87 -22.96 -2.26
CA PRO A 211 8.73 -22.55 -3.07
C PRO A 211 8.34 -21.09 -2.86
N GLY A 212 8.54 -20.51 -1.67
CA GLY A 212 8.35 -19.07 -1.45
C GLY A 212 9.21 -18.21 -2.38
N PHE A 213 10.51 -18.52 -2.47
CA PHE A 213 11.41 -17.84 -3.41
C PHE A 213 11.17 -18.21 -4.88
N LEU A 214 10.71 -19.42 -5.19
CA LEU A 214 10.32 -19.77 -6.57
C LEU A 214 9.17 -18.89 -7.08
N VAL A 215 8.16 -18.65 -6.24
CA VAL A 215 7.06 -17.73 -6.57
C VAL A 215 7.60 -16.32 -6.82
N LEU A 216 8.54 -15.83 -6.00
CA LEU A 216 9.17 -14.53 -6.21
C LEU A 216 9.98 -14.45 -7.51
N ILE A 217 10.69 -15.52 -7.89
CA ILE A 217 11.39 -15.60 -9.18
C ILE A 217 10.40 -15.47 -10.33
N MET A 218 9.33 -16.26 -10.32
CA MET A 218 8.31 -16.24 -11.37
C MET A 218 7.69 -14.85 -11.53
N GLU A 219 7.33 -14.23 -10.41
CA GLU A 219 6.71 -12.91 -10.40
C GLU A 219 7.69 -11.81 -10.85
N SER A 220 8.94 -11.87 -10.38
CA SER A 220 9.97 -10.92 -10.79
C SER A 220 10.22 -10.99 -12.30
N ILE A 221 10.28 -12.20 -12.88
CA ILE A 221 10.42 -12.40 -14.33
C ILE A 221 9.23 -11.79 -15.08
N ARG A 222 8.00 -12.02 -14.60
CA ARG A 222 6.79 -11.46 -15.20
C ARG A 222 6.84 -9.93 -15.23
N ARG A 223 7.16 -9.30 -14.09
CA ARG A 223 7.26 -7.85 -13.94
C ARG A 223 8.35 -7.24 -14.81
N ILE A 224 9.51 -7.87 -14.90
CA ILE A 224 10.61 -7.42 -15.76
C ILE A 224 10.18 -7.45 -17.23
N ARG A 225 9.48 -8.52 -17.67
CA ARG A 225 8.98 -8.64 -19.05
C ARG A 225 7.93 -7.57 -19.37
N GLU A 226 6.97 -7.35 -18.48
CA GLU A 226 5.95 -6.31 -18.63
C GLU A 226 6.57 -4.91 -18.68
N GLY A 227 7.54 -4.63 -17.81
CA GLY A 227 8.25 -3.36 -17.79
C GLY A 227 9.03 -3.09 -19.08
N LYS A 228 9.68 -4.11 -19.67
CA LYS A 228 10.36 -3.99 -20.96
C LYS A 228 9.38 -3.70 -22.11
N LYS A 229 8.26 -4.43 -22.17
CA LYS A 229 7.20 -4.21 -23.18
C LYS A 229 6.63 -2.79 -23.12
N LYS A 230 6.34 -2.28 -21.92
CA LYS A 230 5.87 -0.89 -21.74
C LYS A 230 6.87 0.14 -22.29
N LYS A 231 8.18 -0.10 -22.08
CA LYS A 231 9.24 0.80 -22.56
C LYS A 231 9.35 0.79 -24.10
N GLU A 232 9.26 -0.37 -24.73
CA GLU A 232 9.28 -0.52 -26.19
C GLU A 232 8.10 0.20 -26.86
N ILE A 233 6.90 0.14 -26.28
CA ILE A 233 5.70 0.82 -26.82
C ILE A 233 5.79 2.35 -26.68
N SER A 234 6.57 2.86 -25.72
CA SER A 234 6.68 4.29 -25.42
C SER A 234 7.75 5.06 -26.21
N LEU A 235 8.57 4.37 -27.02
CA LEU A 235 9.58 5.00 -27.86
C LEU A 235 8.94 5.41 -29.21
N PRO A 236 8.97 6.70 -29.60
CA PRO A 236 8.48 7.10 -30.92
C PRO A 236 9.38 6.47 -32.00
N SER A 237 8.73 5.88 -33.00
CA SER A 237 9.31 5.32 -34.22
C SER A 237 10.02 6.35 -35.08
#